data_AF-A0A936ZCB5-F1
#
_entry.id   AF-A0A936ZCB5-F1
#
_cell.length_a   1.000
_cell.length_b   1.000
_cell.length_c   1.000
_cell.angle_alpha   90.00
_cell.angle_beta   90.00
_cell.angle_gamma   90.00
#
_symmetry.space_group_name_H-M   'P 1'
#
loop_
_entity.id
_entity.type
_entity.pdbx_description
1 polymer ?
#
loop_
_entity_poly.entity_id
_entity_poly.type
_entity_poly.pdbx_seq_one_letter_code
_entity_poly.pdbx_strand_id
1 'polypeptide(L)'
;MNRVWTEEELDILRRDRAAKVPVPVTAAKLGRPVPATYARARLIGTLVQPHQSWDEAGVARLRELVLADPPMTDKHIAAALGRTVTQIRWKMQDLGLIGVRDLSKLAKVTASQTARPKVANAHSAKPPRISPATGKPASEQPSIKRALPQAETAAPVQATVPQHAMSSRTIDPQAALHRAIEGLEQAMAERLKEAIAASEAGMIQAARAAIAEKGRIDQRLVVRVKRSAEAAARREAEARTAEVEAKRQEAEAGRAEAEAKRAEAAREARERAMQVQNVRSVAPKPVAPKAAPSKSAPSKAAAKSAVKKPVLPAVQGVAQAAPLAPPPPAVPALPKIVVTDAPAAARPAEPDPTSAQTSGRGGWKSVRRDPARVLAQAKAKAKPANRADAVDLAQAAQAAIERFITERGVTRNETGGIQLIVSRLQARGYIVVRDENGWMIDQRHRIDSEADLVAFAEARGIVLSAAA
;
A
#
# COMPACT_ATOMS: atom_id res chain seq x y z
N MET A 1 -16.42 -7.79 18.44
CA MET A 1 -16.40 -8.33 19.82
C MET A 1 -15.86 -9.75 19.79
N ASN A 2 -14.82 -10.05 20.55
CA ASN A 2 -14.24 -11.40 20.64
C ASN A 2 -15.04 -12.22 21.65
N ARG A 3 -16.06 -12.96 21.19
CA ARG A 3 -16.82 -13.88 22.05
C ARG A 3 -15.86 -14.96 22.58
N VAL A 4 -15.66 -15.00 23.90
CA VAL A 4 -14.80 -16.00 24.57
C VAL A 4 -15.34 -17.40 24.29
N TRP A 5 -14.46 -18.38 24.09
CA TRP A 5 -14.83 -19.78 23.85
C TRP A 5 -15.18 -20.46 25.19
N THR A 6 -16.39 -20.99 25.31
CA THR A 6 -16.81 -21.73 26.51
C THR A 6 -16.34 -23.17 26.44
N GLU A 7 -16.20 -23.84 27.60
CA GLU A 7 -15.75 -25.23 27.67
C GLU A 7 -16.67 -26.18 26.89
N GLU A 8 -17.99 -25.95 26.96
CA GLU A 8 -19.00 -26.68 26.20
C GLU A 8 -18.77 -26.61 24.68
N GLU A 9 -18.45 -25.43 24.15
CA GLU A 9 -18.15 -25.26 22.72
C GLU A 9 -16.86 -25.99 22.33
N LEU A 10 -15.87 -26.06 23.23
CA LEU A 10 -14.64 -26.82 23.01
C LEU A 10 -14.92 -28.32 23.00
N ASP A 11 -15.82 -28.81 23.85
CA ASP A 11 -16.21 -30.23 23.88
C ASP A 11 -17.02 -30.65 22.67
N ILE A 12 -17.96 -29.81 22.21
CA ILE A 12 -18.65 -30.01 20.94
C ILE A 12 -17.64 -30.06 19.80
N LEU A 13 -16.66 -29.15 19.78
CA LEU A 13 -15.62 -29.13 18.76
C LEU A 13 -14.72 -30.38 18.83
N ARG A 14 -14.36 -30.88 20.02
CA ARG A 14 -13.61 -32.15 20.18
C ARG A 14 -14.41 -33.34 19.66
N ARG A 15 -15.70 -33.44 20.04
CA ARG A 15 -16.60 -34.53 19.65
C ARG A 15 -16.86 -34.54 18.14
N ASP A 16 -17.21 -33.41 17.55
CA ASP A 16 -17.46 -33.29 16.10
C ASP A 16 -16.19 -33.59 15.29
N ARG A 17 -15.00 -33.23 15.79
CA ARG A 17 -13.73 -33.55 15.12
C ARG A 17 -13.37 -35.03 15.24
N ALA A 18 -13.60 -35.66 16.39
CA ALA A 18 -13.46 -37.11 16.54
C ALA A 18 -14.39 -37.87 15.58
N ALA A 19 -15.60 -37.36 15.36
CA ALA A 19 -16.57 -37.87 14.38
C ALA A 19 -16.27 -37.46 12.92
N LYS A 20 -15.14 -36.80 12.64
CA LYS A 20 -14.73 -36.32 11.30
C LYS A 20 -15.74 -35.38 10.61
N VAL A 21 -16.54 -34.65 11.39
CA VAL A 21 -17.49 -33.66 10.86
C VAL A 21 -16.72 -32.47 10.23
N PRO A 22 -17.13 -31.97 9.05
CA PRO A 22 -16.53 -30.79 8.45
C PRO A 22 -16.69 -29.54 9.34
N VAL A 23 -15.61 -28.76 9.49
CA VAL A 23 -15.57 -27.55 10.34
C VAL A 23 -16.67 -26.52 10.00
N PRO A 24 -17.08 -26.29 8.73
CA PRO A 24 -18.19 -25.39 8.44
C PRO A 24 -19.52 -25.80 9.10
N VAL A 25 -19.78 -27.10 9.21
CA VAL A 25 -21.00 -27.63 9.85
C VAL A 25 -20.95 -27.38 11.36
N THR A 26 -19.82 -27.66 12.00
CA THR A 26 -19.62 -27.37 13.42
C THR A 26 -19.65 -25.86 13.71
N ALA A 27 -19.11 -25.03 12.81
CA ALA A 27 -19.17 -23.58 12.94
C ALA A 27 -20.61 -23.05 12.91
N ALA A 28 -21.46 -23.60 12.03
CA ALA A 28 -22.88 -23.31 11.98
C ALA A 28 -23.61 -23.74 13.28
N LYS A 29 -23.33 -24.96 13.79
CA LYS A 29 -23.89 -25.44 15.07
C LYS A 29 -23.54 -24.53 16.25
N LEU A 30 -22.31 -23.99 16.29
CA LEU A 30 -21.82 -23.13 17.38
C LEU A 30 -22.21 -21.65 17.21
N GLY A 31 -22.81 -21.27 16.08
CA GLY A 31 -23.08 -19.86 15.75
C GLY A 31 -21.81 -19.02 15.69
N ARG A 32 -20.69 -19.60 15.21
CA ARG A 32 -19.38 -18.94 15.14
C ARG A 32 -18.86 -18.85 13.71
N PRO A 33 -18.09 -17.81 13.37
CA PRO A 33 -17.53 -17.67 12.03
C PRO A 33 -16.52 -18.79 11.76
N VAL A 34 -16.61 -19.39 10.57
CA VAL A 34 -15.79 -20.51 10.11
C VAL A 34 -14.28 -20.31 10.36
N PRO A 35 -13.66 -19.15 10.07
CA PRO A 35 -12.24 -18.92 10.35
C PRO A 35 -11.88 -19.01 11.84
N ALA A 36 -12.76 -18.55 12.73
CA ALA A 36 -12.53 -18.62 14.18
C ALA A 36 -12.58 -20.07 14.67
N THR A 37 -13.52 -20.86 14.16
CA THR A 37 -13.64 -22.29 14.47
C THR A 37 -12.43 -23.08 13.98
N TYR A 38 -11.91 -22.78 12.78
CA TYR A 38 -10.66 -23.37 12.29
C TYR A 38 -9.45 -23.02 13.16
N ALA A 39 -9.31 -21.73 13.53
CA ALA A 39 -8.22 -21.29 14.39
C ALA A 39 -8.27 -21.98 15.76
N ARG A 40 -9.47 -22.12 16.34
CA ARG A 40 -9.63 -22.77 17.64
C ARG A 40 -9.39 -24.28 17.57
N ALA A 41 -9.91 -24.96 16.55
CA ALA A 41 -9.64 -26.38 16.34
C ALA A 41 -8.13 -26.66 16.18
N ARG A 42 -7.40 -25.73 15.54
CA ARG A 42 -5.93 -25.81 15.45
C ARG A 42 -5.25 -25.66 16.81
N LEU A 43 -5.70 -24.72 17.65
CA LEU A 43 -5.13 -24.50 18.99
C LEU A 43 -5.37 -25.68 19.95
N ILE A 44 -6.51 -26.36 19.83
CA ILE A 44 -6.84 -27.54 20.66
C ILE A 44 -6.16 -28.81 20.12
N GLY A 45 -5.52 -28.76 18.94
CA GLY A 45 -4.89 -29.91 18.31
C GLY A 45 -5.88 -30.88 17.63
N THR A 46 -7.16 -30.52 17.55
CA THR A 46 -8.20 -31.35 16.90
C THR A 46 -8.27 -31.16 15.38
N LEU A 47 -7.66 -30.09 14.87
CA LEU A 47 -7.42 -29.90 13.45
C LEU A 47 -6.06 -30.47 13.07
N VAL A 48 -5.99 -31.80 12.98
CA VAL A 48 -4.96 -32.47 12.19
C VAL A 48 -5.33 -32.21 10.73
N GLN A 49 -4.87 -31.09 10.16
CA GLN A 49 -4.51 -31.18 8.75
C GLN A 49 -3.46 -32.28 8.72
N PRO A 50 -3.63 -33.36 7.92
CA PRO A 50 -2.55 -34.27 7.66
C PRO A 50 -1.47 -33.45 6.94
N HIS A 51 -0.63 -32.78 7.72
CA HIS A 51 0.62 -32.24 7.24
C HIS A 51 1.43 -33.47 6.90
N GLN A 52 1.37 -33.87 5.63
CA GLN A 52 2.24 -34.90 5.12
C GLN A 52 3.66 -34.42 5.43
N SER A 53 4.31 -35.06 6.40
CA SER A 53 5.69 -34.75 6.76
C SER A 53 6.55 -34.89 5.52
N TRP A 54 7.53 -34.02 5.38
CA TRP A 54 8.50 -34.14 4.29
C TRP A 54 9.57 -35.13 4.72
N ASP A 55 9.47 -36.32 4.17
CA ASP A 55 10.50 -37.36 4.24
C ASP A 55 11.73 -36.93 3.43
N GLU A 56 12.89 -37.46 3.81
CA GLU A 56 14.17 -37.12 3.17
C GLU A 56 14.17 -37.49 1.68
N ALA A 57 13.56 -38.64 1.33
CA ALA A 57 13.38 -39.08 -0.05
C ALA A 57 12.50 -38.10 -0.84
N GLY A 58 11.37 -37.67 -0.28
CA GLY A 58 10.52 -36.63 -0.87
C GLY A 58 11.24 -35.30 -1.09
N VAL A 59 12.14 -34.90 -0.18
CA VAL A 59 12.96 -33.69 -0.33
C VAL A 59 14.04 -33.88 -1.40
N ALA A 60 14.69 -35.04 -1.49
CA ALA A 60 15.67 -35.36 -2.53
C ALA A 60 15.02 -35.31 -3.92
N ARG A 61 13.86 -35.96 -4.07
CA ARG A 61 13.07 -35.94 -5.32
C ARG A 61 12.62 -34.53 -5.69
N LEU A 62 12.27 -33.69 -4.71
CA LEU A 62 11.96 -32.28 -4.96
C LEU A 62 13.18 -31.52 -5.51
N ARG A 63 14.38 -31.74 -4.96
CA ARG A 63 15.61 -31.09 -5.46
C ARG A 63 15.94 -31.53 -6.89
N GLU A 64 15.81 -32.82 -7.16
CA GLU A 64 16.02 -33.39 -8.50
C GLU A 64 15.05 -32.76 -9.52
N LEU A 65 13.76 -32.73 -9.23
CA LEU A 65 12.74 -32.15 -10.12
C LEU A 65 12.91 -30.63 -10.33
N VAL A 66 13.46 -29.92 -9.35
CA VAL A 66 13.76 -28.48 -9.45
C VAL A 66 15.00 -28.22 -10.30
N LEU A 67 16.00 -29.11 -10.28
CA LEU A 67 17.25 -28.99 -11.02
C LEU A 67 17.19 -29.61 -12.43
N ALA A 68 16.14 -30.34 -12.77
CA ALA A 68 15.95 -30.91 -14.10
C ALA A 68 15.97 -29.80 -15.19
N ASP A 69 16.63 -30.08 -16.31
CA ASP A 69 16.62 -29.23 -17.51
C ASP A 69 15.86 -29.97 -18.62
N PRO A 70 14.68 -29.49 -19.07
CA PRO A 70 14.06 -28.18 -18.80
C PRO A 70 13.43 -28.04 -17.40
N PRO A 71 13.42 -26.83 -16.80
CA PRO A 71 12.85 -26.63 -15.47
C PRO A 71 11.35 -26.89 -15.45
N MET A 72 10.92 -27.90 -14.68
CA MET A 72 9.51 -28.24 -14.51
C MET A 72 8.73 -27.12 -13.80
N THR A 73 7.48 -26.87 -14.20
CA THR A 73 6.63 -25.90 -13.50
C THR A 73 6.15 -26.46 -12.15
N ASP A 74 5.90 -25.57 -11.18
CA ASP A 74 5.47 -25.97 -9.81
C ASP A 74 4.23 -26.88 -9.81
N LYS A 75 3.36 -26.76 -10.82
CA LYS A 75 2.20 -27.62 -11.02
C LYS A 75 2.58 -29.07 -11.37
N HIS A 76 3.58 -29.26 -12.23
CA HIS A 76 4.06 -30.59 -12.60
C HIS A 76 4.81 -31.25 -11.45
N ILE A 77 5.63 -30.46 -10.72
CA ILE A 77 6.31 -30.95 -9.51
C ILE A 77 5.30 -31.37 -8.44
N ALA A 78 4.25 -30.56 -8.23
CA ALA A 78 3.15 -30.88 -7.33
C ALA A 78 2.44 -32.18 -7.71
N ALA A 79 2.12 -32.37 -9.00
CA ALA A 79 1.52 -33.60 -9.51
C ALA A 79 2.45 -34.82 -9.33
N ALA A 80 3.75 -34.68 -9.63
CA ALA A 80 4.73 -35.76 -9.52
C ALA A 80 4.97 -36.23 -8.07
N LEU A 81 4.84 -35.32 -7.11
CA LEU A 81 5.01 -35.60 -5.67
C LEU A 81 3.69 -35.88 -4.94
N GLY A 82 2.55 -35.79 -5.62
CA GLY A 82 1.22 -35.97 -5.01
C GLY A 82 0.90 -34.93 -3.92
N ARG A 83 1.48 -33.73 -4.02
CA ARG A 83 1.33 -32.64 -3.02
C ARG A 83 0.72 -31.40 -3.66
N THR A 84 0.21 -30.48 -2.86
CA THR A 84 -0.34 -29.22 -3.38
C THR A 84 0.77 -28.25 -3.81
N VAL A 85 0.50 -27.42 -4.83
CA VAL A 85 1.44 -26.40 -5.33
C VAL A 85 1.94 -25.48 -4.21
N THR A 86 1.06 -25.10 -3.28
CA THR A 86 1.42 -24.27 -2.13
C THR A 86 2.41 -24.96 -1.20
N GLN A 87 2.22 -26.26 -0.92
CA GLN A 87 3.15 -27.04 -0.08
C GLN A 87 4.53 -27.18 -0.74
N ILE A 88 4.57 -27.43 -2.06
CA ILE A 88 5.82 -27.47 -2.83
C ILE A 88 6.54 -26.11 -2.73
N ARG A 89 5.82 -25.02 -2.97
CA ARG A 89 6.39 -23.67 -2.96
C ARG A 89 6.95 -23.29 -1.60
N TRP A 90 6.22 -23.57 -0.52
CA TRP A 90 6.71 -23.34 0.84
C TRP A 90 7.96 -24.18 1.12
N LYS A 91 7.96 -25.46 0.73
CA LYS A 91 9.14 -26.31 0.94
C LYS A 91 10.34 -25.85 0.13
N MET A 92 10.14 -25.42 -1.11
CA MET A 92 11.20 -24.83 -1.93
C MET A 92 11.77 -23.55 -1.30
N GLN A 93 10.91 -22.73 -0.66
CA GLN A 93 11.34 -21.54 0.06
C GLN A 93 12.19 -21.90 1.28
N ASP A 94 11.72 -22.84 2.09
CA ASP A 94 12.44 -23.31 3.29
C ASP A 94 13.81 -23.90 2.95
N LEU A 95 13.94 -24.54 1.77
CA LEU A 95 15.19 -25.12 1.28
C LEU A 95 16.07 -24.12 0.52
N GLY A 96 15.64 -22.86 0.35
CA GLY A 96 16.38 -21.85 -0.41
C GLY A 96 16.43 -22.09 -1.93
N LEU A 97 15.62 -23.00 -2.47
CA LEU A 97 15.65 -23.39 -3.88
C LEU A 97 14.94 -22.39 -4.80
N ILE A 98 14.20 -21.42 -4.26
CA ILE A 98 13.48 -20.40 -5.03
C ILE A 98 14.44 -19.43 -5.74
N GLY A 99 15.59 -19.11 -5.12
CA GLY A 99 16.58 -18.19 -5.70
C GLY A 99 17.46 -18.81 -6.78
N VAL A 100 17.56 -20.14 -6.81
CA VAL A 100 18.40 -20.90 -7.76
C VAL A 100 17.68 -21.13 -9.10
N ARG A 101 16.35 -21.02 -9.13
CA ARG A 101 15.57 -21.18 -10.35
C ARG A 101 15.66 -19.92 -11.20
N ASP A 102 16.28 -20.03 -12.37
CA ASP A 102 16.18 -19.04 -13.45
C ASP A 102 14.71 -18.90 -13.87
N LEU A 103 13.97 -18.01 -13.22
CA LEU A 103 12.58 -17.67 -13.58
C LEU A 103 12.47 -17.24 -15.04
N SER A 104 13.55 -16.69 -15.60
CA SER A 104 13.73 -16.34 -17.00
C SER A 104 13.61 -17.54 -17.95
N LYS A 105 14.11 -18.73 -17.55
CA LYS A 105 13.99 -19.97 -18.35
C LYS A 105 12.57 -20.53 -18.28
N LEU A 106 11.95 -20.48 -17.09
CA LEU A 106 10.55 -20.88 -16.92
C LEU A 106 9.56 -19.99 -17.66
N ALA A 107 9.80 -18.69 -17.71
CA ALA A 107 8.98 -17.77 -18.47
C ALA A 107 9.02 -18.10 -19.98
N LYS A 108 10.19 -18.48 -20.52
CA LYS A 108 10.34 -18.91 -21.91
C LYS A 108 9.62 -20.24 -22.20
N VAL A 109 9.73 -21.22 -21.31
CA VAL A 109 9.03 -22.52 -21.46
C VAL A 109 7.52 -22.37 -21.30
N THR A 110 7.07 -21.54 -20.37
CA THR A 110 5.63 -21.30 -20.17
C THR A 110 5.04 -20.51 -21.34
N ALA A 111 5.74 -19.50 -21.85
CA ALA A 111 5.30 -18.72 -23.01
C ALA A 111 5.26 -19.55 -24.30
N SER A 112 6.16 -20.52 -24.47
CA SER A 112 6.14 -21.45 -25.61
C SER A 112 5.05 -22.51 -25.50
N GLN A 113 4.67 -22.95 -24.29
CA GLN A 113 3.52 -23.85 -24.09
C GLN A 113 2.16 -23.16 -24.23
N THR A 114 2.04 -21.89 -23.83
CA THR A 114 0.78 -21.13 -24.00
C THR A 114 0.63 -20.48 -25.37
N ALA A 115 1.69 -20.48 -26.20
CA ALA A 115 1.62 -20.21 -27.63
C ALA A 115 0.90 -21.39 -28.33
N ARG A 116 -0.40 -21.45 -28.11
CA ARG A 116 -1.33 -22.36 -28.76
C ARG A 116 -1.14 -22.22 -30.28
N PRO A 117 -0.93 -23.31 -31.03
CA PRO A 117 -0.90 -23.23 -32.49
C PRO A 117 -2.24 -22.63 -32.94
N LYS A 118 -2.16 -21.47 -33.60
CA LYS A 118 -3.28 -20.82 -34.25
C LYS A 118 -3.75 -21.78 -35.33
N VAL A 119 -4.72 -22.62 -35.00
CA VAL A 119 -5.44 -23.45 -35.96
C VAL A 119 -5.99 -22.47 -36.99
N ALA A 120 -5.38 -22.48 -38.16
CA ALA A 120 -5.79 -21.67 -39.28
C ALA A 120 -7.20 -22.13 -39.67
N ASN A 121 -8.21 -21.34 -39.30
CA ASN A 121 -9.51 -21.41 -39.94
C ASN A 121 -9.32 -20.97 -41.40
N ALA A 122 -9.02 -21.94 -42.25
CA ALA A 122 -9.24 -21.84 -43.67
C ALA A 122 -10.76 -21.86 -43.90
N HIS A 123 -11.35 -20.70 -44.16
CA HIS A 123 -12.48 -20.50 -45.08
C HIS A 123 -12.86 -19.01 -45.07
N SER A 124 -12.38 -18.27 -46.06
CA SER A 124 -13.22 -17.40 -46.90
C SER A 124 -12.31 -16.71 -47.91
N ALA A 125 -12.49 -17.10 -49.17
CA ALA A 125 -11.79 -16.55 -50.32
C ALA A 125 -12.35 -15.16 -50.67
N LYS A 126 -11.47 -14.17 -50.84
CA LYS A 126 -11.73 -13.00 -51.69
C LYS A 126 -10.42 -12.48 -52.31
N PRO A 127 -10.37 -12.20 -53.63
CA PRO A 127 -9.14 -12.00 -54.39
C PRO A 127 -8.63 -10.53 -54.36
N PRO A 128 -7.42 -10.26 -54.88
CA PRO A 128 -6.48 -9.30 -54.31
C PRO A 128 -6.52 -7.91 -54.96
N ARG A 129 -6.11 -6.90 -54.18
CA ARG A 129 -5.66 -5.61 -54.69
C ARG A 129 -4.16 -5.45 -54.43
N ILE A 130 -3.46 -5.28 -55.54
CA ILE A 130 -2.04 -5.00 -55.70
C ILE A 130 -1.74 -3.59 -55.20
N SER A 131 -0.67 -3.41 -54.41
CA SER A 131 0.32 -2.31 -54.50
C SER A 131 1.32 -2.29 -53.34
N PRO A 132 2.51 -1.71 -53.51
CA PRO A 132 3.76 -2.39 -53.15
C PRO A 132 4.65 -1.69 -52.10
N ALA A 133 5.58 -2.50 -51.58
CA ALA A 133 6.98 -2.22 -51.25
C ALA A 133 7.38 -0.93 -50.49
N THR A 134 7.82 -1.14 -49.23
CA THR A 134 8.98 -0.49 -48.59
C THR A 134 9.26 -1.33 -47.33
N GLY A 135 10.36 -2.06 -47.20
CA GLY A 135 11.74 -1.61 -47.29
C GLY A 135 12.34 -1.68 -45.88
N LYS A 136 12.75 -2.89 -45.46
CA LYS A 136 13.60 -3.16 -44.27
C LYS A 136 15.01 -2.55 -44.50
N PRO A 137 15.75 -2.21 -43.43
CA PRO A 137 16.73 -3.17 -42.87
C PRO A 137 16.67 -3.20 -41.32
N ALA A 138 16.62 -4.36 -40.67
CA ALA A 138 17.77 -5.22 -40.33
C ALA A 138 18.84 -4.48 -39.52
N SER A 139 18.64 -4.43 -38.19
CA SER A 139 19.66 -4.02 -37.22
C SER A 139 20.47 -5.25 -36.83
N GLU A 140 21.73 -5.24 -37.26
CA GLU A 140 22.78 -6.21 -36.92
C GLU A 140 23.08 -6.18 -35.42
N GLN A 141 23.08 -7.36 -34.80
CA GLN A 141 23.69 -7.57 -33.50
C GLN A 141 25.20 -7.81 -33.68
N PRO A 142 26.07 -7.18 -32.87
CA PRO A 142 27.50 -7.48 -32.89
C PRO A 142 27.76 -8.80 -32.15
N SER A 143 28.10 -9.83 -32.91
CA SER A 143 28.68 -11.07 -32.40
C SER A 143 30.10 -10.80 -31.90
N ILE A 144 30.28 -10.74 -30.57
CA ILE A 144 31.59 -10.69 -29.91
C ILE A 144 32.24 -12.08 -30.06
N LYS A 145 33.16 -12.19 -31.02
CA LYS A 145 34.06 -13.34 -31.16
C LYS A 145 35.07 -13.32 -30.01
N ARG A 146 34.93 -14.27 -29.10
CA ARG A 146 35.88 -14.57 -28.03
C ARG A 146 37.13 -15.18 -28.64
N ALA A 147 38.22 -14.43 -28.69
CA ALA A 147 39.54 -14.93 -29.06
C ALA A 147 40.05 -15.85 -27.95
N LEU A 148 40.28 -17.13 -28.28
CA LEU A 148 41.15 -18.03 -27.54
C LEU A 148 42.61 -17.62 -27.82
N PRO A 149 43.50 -17.57 -26.81
CA PRO A 149 44.93 -17.45 -27.06
C PRO A 149 45.42 -18.78 -27.68
N GLN A 150 45.90 -18.70 -28.91
CA GLN A 150 46.65 -19.80 -29.53
C GLN A 150 47.97 -19.97 -28.78
N ALA A 151 48.20 -21.21 -28.36
CA ALA A 151 49.51 -21.68 -27.94
C ALA A 151 50.41 -21.71 -29.17
N GLU A 152 51.40 -20.81 -29.21
CA GLU A 152 52.52 -20.92 -30.15
C GLU A 152 53.55 -21.90 -29.58
N THR A 153 53.56 -23.05 -30.24
CA THR A 153 54.62 -24.05 -30.28
C THR A 153 55.98 -23.43 -30.58
N ALA A 154 56.92 -23.71 -29.68
CA ALA A 154 58.27 -24.21 -29.93
C ALA A 154 58.98 -23.78 -31.24
N ALA A 155 60.03 -22.98 -31.09
CA ALA A 155 61.20 -23.01 -31.97
C ALA A 155 62.49 -23.13 -31.12
N PRO A 156 63.55 -23.77 -31.66
CA PRO A 156 64.69 -24.21 -30.88
C PRO A 156 65.86 -23.22 -30.91
N VAL A 157 66.62 -23.22 -29.80
CA VAL A 157 68.08 -23.14 -29.72
C VAL A 157 68.77 -22.12 -30.66
N GLN A 158 69.19 -20.98 -30.11
CA GLN A 158 70.55 -20.48 -30.31
C GLN A 158 71.10 -19.91 -29.01
N ALA A 159 72.01 -20.69 -28.40
CA ALA A 159 72.82 -20.28 -27.28
C ALA A 159 73.97 -19.39 -27.78
N THR A 160 73.89 -18.11 -27.47
CA THR A 160 75.07 -17.23 -27.39
C THR A 160 75.13 -16.73 -25.95
N VAL A 161 76.02 -17.34 -25.18
CA VAL A 161 76.35 -16.96 -23.80
C VAL A 161 77.37 -15.82 -23.89
N PRO A 162 77.03 -14.56 -23.58
CA PRO A 162 78.06 -13.60 -23.21
C PRO A 162 78.51 -13.96 -21.79
N GLN A 163 79.73 -14.48 -21.66
CA GLN A 163 80.43 -14.61 -20.40
C GLN A 163 80.72 -13.21 -19.83
N HIS A 164 79.71 -12.55 -19.26
CA HIS A 164 79.95 -11.43 -18.38
C HIS A 164 80.34 -11.96 -17.01
N ALA A 165 81.58 -11.67 -16.63
CA ALA A 165 82.20 -11.99 -15.36
C ALA A 165 81.21 -11.72 -14.21
N MET A 166 80.88 -12.79 -13.49
CA MET A 166 80.07 -12.80 -12.28
C MET A 166 80.86 -12.11 -11.16
N SER A 167 80.88 -10.79 -11.16
CA SER A 167 81.15 -10.02 -9.96
C SER A 167 80.01 -10.32 -9.00
N SER A 168 80.25 -11.21 -8.04
CA SER A 168 79.35 -11.55 -6.94
C SER A 168 79.00 -10.25 -6.21
N ARG A 169 77.88 -9.63 -6.60
CA ARG A 169 77.30 -8.52 -5.85
C ARG A 169 77.03 -9.07 -4.46
N THR A 170 77.78 -8.60 -3.48
CA THR A 170 77.51 -8.79 -2.07
C THR A 170 76.16 -8.14 -1.78
N ILE A 171 75.09 -8.94 -1.91
CA ILE A 171 73.75 -8.53 -1.54
C ILE A 171 73.75 -8.50 -0.03
N ASP A 172 73.60 -7.30 0.54
CA ASP A 172 73.30 -7.16 1.96
C ASP A 172 71.90 -7.77 2.23
N PRO A 173 71.83 -8.90 2.96
CA PRO A 173 70.56 -9.60 3.19
C PRO A 173 69.58 -8.74 4.00
N GLN A 174 70.07 -7.83 4.84
CA GLN A 174 69.21 -7.00 5.68
C GLN A 174 68.51 -5.91 4.85
N ALA A 175 69.23 -5.25 3.94
CA ALA A 175 68.63 -4.31 2.99
C ALA A 175 67.62 -4.99 2.06
N ALA A 176 67.87 -6.24 1.64
CA ALA A 176 66.92 -7.02 0.84
C ALA A 176 65.63 -7.34 1.62
N LEU A 177 65.75 -7.70 2.90
CA LEU A 177 64.59 -7.97 3.76
C LEU A 177 63.75 -6.70 3.99
N HIS A 178 64.37 -5.55 4.27
CA HIS A 178 63.64 -4.29 4.45
C HIS A 178 62.84 -3.91 3.19
N ARG A 179 63.44 -4.02 2.00
CA ARG A 179 62.72 -3.78 0.73
C ARG A 179 61.57 -4.76 0.51
N ALA A 180 61.73 -6.01 0.92
CA ALA A 180 60.67 -7.01 0.81
C ALA A 180 59.50 -6.69 1.75
N ILE A 181 59.78 -6.21 2.98
CA ILE A 181 58.76 -5.78 3.94
C ILE A 181 58.02 -4.55 3.40
N GLU A 182 58.74 -3.51 2.94
CA GLU A 182 58.14 -2.31 2.35
C GLU A 182 57.27 -2.65 1.13
N GLY A 183 57.73 -3.56 0.27
CA GLY A 183 56.96 -4.04 -0.87
C GLY A 183 55.68 -4.77 -0.45
N LEU A 184 55.73 -5.58 0.61
CA LEU A 184 54.56 -6.26 1.16
C LEU A 184 53.56 -5.27 1.78
N GLU A 185 54.04 -4.28 2.52
CA GLU A 185 53.21 -3.23 3.12
C GLU A 185 52.49 -2.41 2.05
N GLN A 186 53.20 -2.00 0.99
CA GLN A 186 52.59 -1.30 -0.16
C GLN A 186 51.54 -2.18 -0.85
N ALA A 187 51.84 -3.46 -1.09
CA ALA A 187 50.88 -4.38 -1.70
C ALA A 187 49.63 -4.60 -0.83
N MET A 188 49.78 -4.68 0.49
CA MET A 188 48.65 -4.77 1.42
C MET A 188 47.83 -3.48 1.47
N ALA A 189 48.49 -2.32 1.46
CA ALA A 189 47.83 -1.03 1.44
C ALA A 189 46.99 -0.84 0.16
N GLU A 190 47.52 -1.18 -1.01
CA GLU A 190 46.77 -1.13 -2.26
C GLU A 190 45.58 -2.10 -2.26
N ARG A 191 45.78 -3.35 -1.77
CA ARG A 191 44.69 -4.32 -1.66
C ARG A 191 43.58 -3.86 -0.70
N LEU A 192 43.93 -3.16 0.39
CA LEU A 192 42.96 -2.57 1.31
C LEU A 192 42.20 -1.41 0.66
N LYS A 193 42.88 -0.52 -0.08
CA LYS A 193 42.23 0.55 -0.85
C LYS A 193 41.24 0.00 -1.86
N GLU A 194 41.62 -1.03 -2.62
CA GLU A 194 40.73 -1.69 -3.59
C GLU A 194 39.51 -2.33 -2.90
N ALA A 195 39.72 -2.99 -1.76
CA ALA A 195 38.63 -3.61 -1.00
C ALA A 195 37.65 -2.56 -0.43
N ILE A 196 38.16 -1.43 0.07
CA ILE A 196 37.34 -0.31 0.55
C ILE A 196 36.54 0.30 -0.62
N ALA A 197 37.21 0.60 -1.74
CA ALA A 197 36.54 1.16 -2.92
C ALA A 197 35.45 0.24 -3.48
N ALA A 198 35.67 -1.08 -3.50
CA ALA A 198 34.67 -2.06 -3.90
C ALA A 198 33.46 -2.10 -2.95
N SER A 199 33.72 -2.02 -1.64
CA SER A 199 32.67 -1.95 -0.61
C SER A 199 31.83 -0.67 -0.74
N GLU A 200 32.49 0.49 -0.89
CA GLU A 200 31.83 1.78 -1.11
C GLU A 200 30.99 1.79 -2.38
N ALA A 201 31.52 1.27 -3.49
CA ALA A 201 30.76 1.11 -4.73
C ALA A 201 29.52 0.23 -4.52
N GLY A 202 29.64 -0.86 -3.77
CA GLY A 202 28.51 -1.72 -3.40
C GLY A 202 27.45 -1.00 -2.57
N MET A 203 27.86 -0.20 -1.58
CA MET A 203 26.96 0.61 -0.76
C MET A 203 26.23 1.68 -1.59
N ILE A 204 26.93 2.37 -2.48
CA ILE A 204 26.35 3.39 -3.38
C ILE A 204 25.33 2.74 -4.34
N GLN A 205 25.65 1.57 -4.90
CA GLN A 205 24.70 0.84 -5.76
C GLN A 205 23.45 0.39 -4.98
N ALA A 206 23.62 -0.12 -3.77
CA ALA A 206 22.51 -0.51 -2.91
C ALA A 206 21.62 0.69 -2.53
N ALA A 207 22.23 1.84 -2.21
CA ALA A 207 21.50 3.08 -1.93
C ALA A 207 20.71 3.57 -3.14
N ARG A 208 21.31 3.56 -4.34
CA ARG A 208 20.62 3.92 -5.59
C ARG A 208 19.44 2.99 -5.89
N ALA A 209 19.61 1.67 -5.67
CA ALA A 209 18.53 0.70 -5.84
C ALA A 209 17.38 0.93 -4.83
N ALA A 210 17.70 1.25 -3.58
CA ALA A 210 16.71 1.58 -2.56
C ALA A 210 15.92 2.86 -2.90
N ILE A 211 16.59 3.91 -3.39
CA ILE A 211 15.94 5.14 -3.85
C ILE A 211 15.01 4.85 -5.03
N ALA A 212 15.45 4.05 -6.00
CA ALA A 212 14.62 3.66 -7.15
C ALA A 212 13.38 2.86 -6.72
N GLU A 213 13.51 1.93 -5.76
CA GLU A 213 12.37 1.16 -5.26
C GLU A 213 11.40 2.04 -4.46
N LYS A 214 11.90 2.99 -3.66
CA LYS A 214 11.06 4.00 -3.00
C LYS A 214 10.23 4.77 -4.02
N GLY A 215 10.83 5.24 -5.11
CA GLY A 215 10.12 5.92 -6.19
C GLY A 215 9.00 5.08 -6.81
N ARG A 216 9.22 3.77 -6.99
CA ARG A 216 8.17 2.85 -7.47
C ARG A 216 7.04 2.67 -6.46
N ILE A 217 7.35 2.61 -5.17
CA ILE A 217 6.35 2.52 -4.10
C ILE A 217 5.49 3.79 -4.11
N ASP A 218 6.11 4.97 -4.19
CA ASP A 218 5.42 6.26 -4.24
C ASP A 218 4.49 6.34 -5.47
N GLN A 219 4.95 5.93 -6.65
CA GLN A 219 4.11 5.83 -7.85
C GLN A 219 2.90 4.90 -7.65
N ARG A 220 3.09 3.73 -7.03
CA ARG A 220 1.99 2.81 -6.73
C ARG A 220 0.99 3.41 -5.74
N LEU A 221 1.46 4.18 -4.77
CA LEU A 221 0.59 4.89 -3.82
C LEU A 221 -0.23 5.97 -4.53
N VAL A 222 0.39 6.78 -5.40
CA VAL A 222 -0.32 7.78 -6.21
C VAL A 222 -1.40 7.12 -7.07
N VAL A 223 -1.10 6.00 -7.73
CA VAL A 223 -2.11 5.25 -8.51
C VAL A 223 -3.25 4.74 -7.64
N ARG A 224 -2.98 4.26 -6.42
CA ARG A 224 -4.03 3.82 -5.49
C ARG A 224 -4.92 4.98 -5.04
N VAL A 225 -4.33 6.12 -4.67
CA VAL A 225 -5.07 7.32 -4.27
C VAL A 225 -5.95 7.81 -5.42
N LYS A 226 -5.42 7.85 -6.64
CA LYS A 226 -6.21 8.20 -7.84
C LYS A 226 -7.38 7.24 -8.06
N ARG A 227 -7.16 5.93 -7.95
CA ARG A 227 -8.24 4.93 -8.09
C ARG A 227 -9.28 5.03 -6.99
N SER A 228 -8.89 5.33 -5.74
CA SER A 228 -9.87 5.54 -4.66
C SER A 228 -10.69 6.81 -4.86
N ALA A 229 -10.07 7.90 -5.34
CA ALA A 229 -10.78 9.13 -5.65
C ALA A 229 -11.77 8.93 -6.81
N GLU A 230 -11.36 8.21 -7.86
CA GLU A 230 -12.25 7.87 -8.97
C GLU A 230 -13.42 6.98 -8.53
N ALA A 231 -13.16 5.98 -7.66
CA ALA A 231 -14.23 5.14 -7.11
C ALA A 231 -15.19 5.93 -6.22
N ALA A 232 -14.70 6.90 -5.43
CA ALA A 232 -15.54 7.80 -4.65
C ALA A 232 -16.41 8.68 -5.56
N ALA A 233 -15.82 9.29 -6.58
CA ALA A 233 -16.55 10.10 -7.57
C ALA A 233 -17.63 9.30 -8.30
N ARG A 234 -17.38 8.03 -8.62
CA ARG A 234 -18.40 7.13 -9.20
C ARG A 234 -19.56 6.88 -8.25
N ARG A 235 -19.29 6.62 -6.97
CA ARG A 235 -20.33 6.44 -5.95
C ARG A 235 -21.16 7.70 -5.73
N GLU A 236 -20.53 8.87 -5.73
CA GLU A 236 -21.25 10.14 -5.64
C GLU A 236 -22.12 10.39 -6.88
N ALA A 237 -21.65 10.05 -8.07
CA ALA A 237 -22.44 10.14 -9.29
C ALA A 237 -23.64 9.18 -9.27
N GLU A 238 -23.43 7.92 -8.86
CA GLU A 238 -24.49 6.92 -8.69
C GLU A 238 -25.52 7.35 -7.63
N ALA A 239 -25.07 7.93 -6.51
CA ALA A 239 -25.96 8.46 -5.48
C ALA A 239 -26.82 9.63 -6.01
N ARG A 240 -26.22 10.55 -6.80
CA ARG A 240 -26.97 11.65 -7.42
C ARG A 240 -27.99 11.15 -8.43
N THR A 241 -27.65 10.15 -9.24
CA THR A 241 -28.62 9.55 -10.18
C THR A 241 -29.76 8.86 -9.43
N ALA A 242 -29.46 8.14 -8.35
CA ALA A 242 -30.47 7.50 -7.52
C ALA A 242 -31.39 8.52 -6.84
N GLU A 243 -30.87 9.66 -6.38
CA GLU A 243 -31.67 10.74 -5.80
C GLU A 243 -32.62 11.38 -6.83
N VAL A 244 -32.14 11.59 -8.06
CA VAL A 244 -32.98 12.12 -9.15
C VAL A 244 -34.07 11.12 -9.54
N GLU A 245 -33.74 9.83 -9.61
CA GLU A 245 -34.72 8.77 -9.87
C GLU A 245 -35.76 8.64 -8.75
N ALA A 246 -35.34 8.73 -7.49
CA ALA A 246 -36.24 8.72 -6.33
C ALA A 246 -37.21 9.91 -6.38
N LYS A 247 -36.71 11.13 -6.62
CA LYS A 247 -37.56 12.34 -6.78
C LYS A 247 -38.53 12.21 -7.96
N ARG A 248 -38.11 11.56 -9.06
CA ARG A 248 -38.99 11.29 -10.20
C ARG A 248 -40.10 10.31 -9.84
N GLN A 249 -39.78 9.24 -9.12
CA GLN A 249 -40.77 8.25 -8.65
C GLN A 249 -41.75 8.87 -7.66
N GLU A 250 -41.30 9.71 -6.72
CA GLU A 250 -42.16 10.46 -5.80
C GLU A 250 -43.12 11.40 -6.55
N ALA A 251 -42.64 12.12 -7.55
CA ALA A 251 -43.47 12.99 -8.37
C ALA A 251 -44.50 12.21 -9.22
N GLU A 252 -44.14 11.02 -9.72
CA GLU A 252 -45.04 10.14 -10.45
C GLU A 252 -46.11 9.53 -9.53
N ALA A 253 -45.73 9.07 -8.34
CA ALA A 253 -46.64 8.59 -7.31
C ALA A 253 -47.65 9.69 -6.90
N GLY A 254 -47.18 10.93 -6.69
CA GLY A 254 -48.05 12.06 -6.38
C GLY A 254 -49.02 12.41 -7.50
N ARG A 255 -48.63 12.25 -8.77
CA ARG A 255 -49.54 12.41 -9.92
C ARG A 255 -50.60 11.31 -9.96
N ALA A 256 -50.21 10.06 -9.73
CA ALA A 256 -51.13 8.93 -9.68
C ALA A 256 -52.15 9.08 -8.54
N GLU A 257 -51.71 9.53 -7.35
CA GLU A 257 -52.61 9.80 -6.23
C GLU A 257 -53.59 10.95 -6.53
N ALA A 258 -53.12 12.03 -7.15
CA ALA A 258 -53.96 13.15 -7.55
C ALA A 258 -55.00 12.74 -8.63
N GLU A 259 -54.62 11.87 -9.56
CA GLU A 259 -55.52 11.31 -10.56
C GLU A 259 -56.56 10.39 -9.93
N ALA A 260 -56.16 9.53 -8.99
CA ALA A 260 -57.08 8.67 -8.23
C ALA A 260 -58.11 9.50 -7.46
N LYS A 261 -57.69 10.55 -6.75
CA LYS A 261 -58.58 11.47 -6.04
C LYS A 261 -59.55 12.19 -6.97
N ARG A 262 -59.11 12.57 -8.17
CA ARG A 262 -60.01 13.17 -9.19
C ARG A 262 -61.02 12.16 -9.71
N ALA A 263 -60.62 10.92 -9.93
CA ALA A 263 -61.51 9.86 -10.39
C ALA A 263 -62.57 9.52 -9.32
N GLU A 264 -62.19 9.49 -8.04
CA GLU A 264 -63.11 9.29 -6.91
C GLU A 264 -64.10 10.44 -6.79
N ALA A 265 -63.63 11.70 -6.78
CA ALA A 265 -64.51 12.87 -6.77
C ALA A 265 -65.48 12.89 -7.97
N ALA A 266 -65.03 12.43 -9.15
CA ALA A 266 -65.89 12.29 -10.32
C ALA A 266 -66.96 11.19 -10.16
N ARG A 267 -66.65 10.09 -9.46
CA ARG A 267 -67.62 9.04 -9.13
C ARG A 267 -68.66 9.56 -8.14
N GLU A 268 -68.24 10.21 -7.06
CA GLU A 268 -69.15 10.82 -6.09
C GLU A 268 -70.07 11.86 -6.73
N ALA A 269 -69.54 12.70 -7.64
CA ALA A 269 -70.34 13.68 -8.37
C ALA A 269 -71.41 13.01 -9.26
N ARG A 270 -71.08 11.88 -9.90
CA ARG A 270 -72.04 11.09 -10.69
C ARG A 270 -73.10 10.45 -9.81
N GLU A 271 -72.73 9.88 -8.66
CA GLU A 271 -73.68 9.30 -7.72
C GLU A 271 -74.65 10.34 -7.16
N ARG A 272 -74.15 11.52 -6.77
CA ARG A 272 -74.99 12.65 -6.32
C ARG A 272 -75.93 13.11 -7.43
N ALA A 273 -75.47 13.19 -8.68
CA ALA A 273 -76.32 13.55 -9.82
C ALA A 273 -77.46 12.53 -10.05
N MET A 274 -77.16 11.22 -9.94
CA MET A 274 -78.19 10.17 -10.03
C MET A 274 -79.20 10.25 -8.88
N GLN A 275 -78.77 10.53 -7.64
CA GLN A 275 -79.68 10.71 -6.50
C GLN A 275 -80.64 11.88 -6.71
N VAL A 276 -80.13 13.05 -7.16
CA VAL A 276 -80.97 14.22 -7.43
C VAL A 276 -82.00 13.94 -8.52
N GLN A 277 -81.62 13.20 -9.57
CA GLN A 277 -82.54 12.81 -10.64
C GLN A 277 -83.64 11.87 -10.12
N ASN A 278 -83.31 10.95 -9.23
CA ASN A 278 -84.27 10.03 -8.63
C ASN A 278 -85.30 10.76 -7.74
N VAL A 279 -84.85 11.70 -6.90
CA VAL A 279 -85.75 12.54 -6.06
C VAL A 279 -86.69 13.40 -6.91
N ARG A 280 -86.21 13.93 -8.04
CA ARG A 280 -87.03 14.76 -8.95
C ARG A 280 -88.14 13.97 -9.64
N SER A 281 -88.02 12.64 -9.77
CA SER A 281 -89.03 11.79 -10.39
C SER A 281 -90.22 11.43 -9.48
N VAL A 282 -90.19 11.81 -8.19
CA VAL A 282 -91.24 11.53 -7.20
C VAL A 282 -92.14 12.75 -6.92
N ALA A 283 -91.83 13.94 -7.47
CA ALA A 283 -92.64 15.14 -7.26
C ALA A 283 -93.82 15.24 -8.26
N PRO A 284 -95.08 15.45 -7.80
CA PRO A 284 -96.24 15.55 -8.67
C PRO A 284 -96.24 16.82 -9.54
N LYS A 285 -96.69 16.64 -10.77
CA LYS A 285 -96.75 17.59 -11.89
C LYS A 285 -97.67 18.79 -11.56
N PRO A 286 -97.16 20.05 -11.52
CA PRO A 286 -98.03 21.22 -11.44
C PRO A 286 -98.52 21.64 -12.83
N VAL A 287 -99.79 22.04 -12.86
CA VAL A 287 -100.57 22.46 -14.04
C VAL A 287 -100.13 23.85 -14.52
N ALA A 288 -100.02 24.00 -15.84
CA ALA A 288 -99.63 25.24 -16.55
C ALA A 288 -100.71 26.34 -16.51
N PRO A 289 -100.34 27.59 -16.86
CA PRO A 289 -101.04 28.20 -18.00
C PRO A 289 -100.15 28.96 -19.01
N LYS A 290 -100.65 28.93 -20.27
CA LYS A 290 -100.56 29.86 -21.43
C LYS A 290 -100.10 31.30 -21.10
N ALA A 291 -99.40 32.08 -21.96
CA ALA A 291 -99.40 32.16 -23.42
C ALA A 291 -98.20 33.00 -23.97
N ALA A 292 -97.68 32.60 -25.14
CA ALA A 292 -97.34 33.35 -26.39
C ALA A 292 -96.61 34.74 -26.36
N PRO A 293 -96.23 35.34 -27.52
CA PRO A 293 -94.87 35.24 -28.09
C PRO A 293 -94.21 36.60 -28.42
N SER A 294 -92.87 36.69 -28.54
CA SER A 294 -92.25 37.79 -29.30
C SER A 294 -90.83 37.48 -29.80
N LYS A 295 -90.57 38.05 -30.97
CA LYS A 295 -89.41 37.94 -31.86
C LYS A 295 -88.21 38.71 -31.32
N SER A 296 -86.98 38.23 -31.59
CA SER A 296 -85.91 38.98 -32.30
C SER A 296 -84.53 38.32 -32.14
N ALA A 297 -83.92 37.93 -33.27
CA ALA A 297 -82.46 37.94 -33.49
C ALA A 297 -81.95 39.40 -33.60
N PRO A 298 -80.66 39.76 -33.77
CA PRO A 298 -79.42 38.97 -33.97
C PRO A 298 -78.28 39.41 -32.97
N SER A 299 -77.08 38.82 -32.92
CA SER A 299 -75.97 39.10 -33.83
C SER A 299 -74.64 38.58 -33.27
N LYS A 300 -73.68 38.39 -34.18
CA LYS A 300 -72.27 38.03 -34.00
C LYS A 300 -71.49 39.05 -33.15
N ALA A 301 -70.62 38.56 -32.26
CA ALA A 301 -69.29 39.10 -31.95
C ALA A 301 -68.54 38.06 -31.06
N ALA A 302 -67.52 37.34 -31.51
CA ALA A 302 -66.14 37.81 -31.72
C ALA A 302 -65.51 38.45 -30.47
N ALA A 303 -64.89 37.65 -29.58
CA ALA A 303 -63.82 38.09 -28.69
C ALA A 303 -63.00 36.88 -28.19
N LYS A 304 -61.87 36.60 -28.84
CA LYS A 304 -60.51 36.88 -28.36
C LYS A 304 -59.91 35.78 -27.47
N SER A 305 -59.21 34.88 -28.15
CA SER A 305 -58.09 34.07 -27.69
C SER A 305 -57.00 34.94 -27.03
N ALA A 306 -56.73 34.73 -25.75
CA ALA A 306 -55.56 35.29 -25.09
C ALA A 306 -54.37 34.32 -25.22
N VAL A 307 -53.59 34.58 -26.28
CA VAL A 307 -52.24 34.08 -26.49
C VAL A 307 -51.33 34.62 -25.38
N LYS A 308 -50.80 33.75 -24.51
CA LYS A 308 -49.62 34.08 -23.69
C LYS A 308 -48.39 33.61 -24.46
N LYS A 309 -47.75 34.54 -25.18
CA LYS A 309 -46.43 34.37 -25.78
C LYS A 309 -45.33 34.36 -24.70
N PRO A 310 -44.18 33.71 -25.00
CA PRO A 310 -43.05 33.60 -24.10
C PRO A 310 -42.25 34.91 -24.05
N VAL A 311 -41.74 35.26 -22.86
CA VAL A 311 -40.86 36.41 -22.65
C VAL A 311 -39.49 35.91 -22.20
N LEU A 312 -38.54 35.97 -23.13
CA LEU A 312 -37.09 36.19 -22.99
C LEU A 312 -36.66 36.89 -24.29
N PRO A 313 -35.52 37.60 -24.40
CA PRO A 313 -34.55 38.05 -23.40
C PRO A 313 -34.28 39.58 -23.47
N ALA A 314 -33.70 40.17 -22.41
CA ALA A 314 -32.99 41.44 -22.54
C ALA A 314 -31.80 41.49 -21.58
N VAL A 315 -30.64 41.71 -22.19
CA VAL A 315 -29.33 41.92 -21.59
C VAL A 315 -29.18 43.42 -21.32
N GLN A 316 -28.87 43.81 -20.09
CA GLN A 316 -28.17 45.02 -19.65
C GLN A 316 -28.06 44.87 -18.11
N GLY A 317 -26.90 44.80 -17.46
CA GLY A 317 -25.68 45.57 -17.68
C GLY A 317 -25.69 46.77 -16.73
N VAL A 318 -24.66 46.84 -15.88
CA VAL A 318 -24.21 48.01 -15.08
C VAL A 318 -24.61 48.06 -13.58
N ALA A 319 -23.65 47.60 -12.77
CA ALA A 319 -23.00 48.26 -11.62
C ALA A 319 -23.74 48.60 -10.30
N GLN A 320 -22.93 48.45 -9.23
CA GLN A 320 -22.97 49.11 -7.92
C GLN A 320 -24.09 48.77 -6.93
N ALA A 321 -23.75 47.96 -5.92
CA ALA A 321 -23.42 48.44 -4.58
C ALA A 321 -23.35 47.25 -3.61
N ALA A 322 -22.20 47.06 -2.97
CA ALA A 322 -22.04 46.10 -1.88
C ALA A 322 -22.80 46.58 -0.64
N PRO A 323 -23.63 45.76 0.01
CA PRO A 323 -24.08 46.07 1.36
C PRO A 323 -22.94 45.76 2.34
N LEU A 324 -22.57 46.78 3.13
CA LEU A 324 -21.66 46.68 4.25
C LEU A 324 -22.03 45.49 5.15
N ALA A 325 -21.05 44.62 5.39
CA ALA A 325 -21.12 43.62 6.43
C ALA A 325 -21.25 44.30 7.80
N PRO A 326 -22.11 43.80 8.71
CA PRO A 326 -22.13 44.26 10.09
C PRO A 326 -20.81 43.89 10.80
N PRO A 327 -20.33 44.71 11.75
CA PRO A 327 -19.09 44.44 12.47
C PRO A 327 -19.20 43.16 13.32
N PRO A 328 -18.13 42.35 13.42
CA PRO A 328 -18.14 41.16 14.26
C PRO A 328 -18.22 41.54 15.75
N PRO A 329 -18.98 40.79 16.57
CA PRO A 329 -19.03 41.01 18.00
C PRO A 329 -17.66 40.74 18.66
N ALA A 330 -17.36 41.54 19.68
CA ALA A 330 -16.13 41.51 20.45
C ALA A 330 -15.83 40.12 21.01
N VAL A 331 -14.58 39.69 20.85
CA VAL A 331 -14.05 38.41 21.34
C VAL A 331 -14.01 38.45 22.88
N PRO A 332 -14.69 37.55 23.61
CA PRO A 332 -14.54 37.48 25.05
C PRO A 332 -13.13 36.96 25.40
N ALA A 333 -12.52 37.60 26.40
CA ALA A 333 -11.18 37.31 26.88
C ALA A 333 -11.00 35.84 27.29
N LEU A 334 -9.92 35.23 26.81
CA LEU A 334 -9.49 33.88 27.18
C LEU A 334 -9.25 33.78 28.70
N PRO A 335 -9.79 32.76 29.39
CA PRO A 335 -9.45 32.53 30.79
C PRO A 335 -7.99 32.10 30.93
N LYS A 336 -7.27 32.76 31.84
CA LYS A 336 -5.93 32.35 32.28
C LYS A 336 -6.02 30.96 32.92
N ILE A 337 -5.44 29.96 32.26
CA ILE A 337 -5.24 28.63 32.84
C ILE A 337 -4.09 28.76 33.85
N VAL A 338 -4.45 28.74 35.14
CA VAL A 338 -3.49 28.56 36.24
C VAL A 338 -3.23 27.06 36.35
N VAL A 339 -2.03 26.64 35.98
CA VAL A 339 -1.53 25.28 36.24
C VAL A 339 -1.04 25.28 37.68
N THR A 340 -1.81 24.69 38.59
CA THR A 340 -1.33 24.32 39.93
C THR A 340 -0.73 22.92 39.89
N ASP A 341 0.55 22.81 40.26
CA ASP A 341 1.24 21.54 40.45
C ASP A 341 0.55 20.70 41.53
N ALA A 342 0.14 19.49 41.16
CA ALA A 342 -0.35 18.47 42.08
C ALA A 342 0.80 17.50 42.42
N PRO A 343 0.97 17.11 43.70
CA PRO A 343 2.11 16.33 44.15
C PRO A 343 2.07 14.88 43.66
N ALA A 344 3.26 14.35 43.36
CA ALA A 344 3.51 13.03 42.82
C ALA A 344 2.96 11.90 43.70
N ALA A 345 2.15 11.03 43.09
CA ALA A 345 1.72 9.77 43.69
C ALA A 345 2.88 8.77 43.77
N ALA A 346 3.04 8.16 44.94
CA ALA A 346 4.07 7.18 45.26
C ALA A 346 4.06 5.98 44.30
N ARG A 347 5.25 5.59 43.84
CA ARG A 347 5.48 4.38 43.03
C ARG A 347 5.28 3.11 43.87
N PRO A 348 4.54 2.09 43.40
CA PRO A 348 4.60 0.76 43.99
C PRO A 348 5.91 0.06 43.61
N ALA A 349 6.49 -0.63 44.59
CA ALA A 349 7.77 -1.32 44.55
C ALA A 349 7.81 -2.45 43.51
N GLU A 350 8.92 -2.54 42.79
CA GLU A 350 9.27 -3.67 41.93
C GLU A 350 9.63 -4.91 42.76
N PRO A 351 9.13 -6.11 42.42
CA PRO A 351 9.65 -7.35 42.99
C PRO A 351 10.90 -7.84 42.25
N ASP A 352 11.95 -8.06 43.03
CA ASP A 352 13.21 -8.75 42.71
C ASP A 352 12.97 -10.17 42.19
N PRO A 353 13.56 -10.59 41.05
CA PRO A 353 13.66 -11.99 40.67
C PRO A 353 15.09 -12.51 40.86
N THR A 354 15.47 -12.79 42.11
CA THR A 354 16.57 -13.71 42.43
C THR A 354 16.00 -15.07 42.82
N SER A 355 15.87 -15.97 41.85
CA SER A 355 15.99 -17.41 42.13
C SER A 355 16.46 -18.16 40.90
N ALA A 356 17.73 -18.53 40.94
CA ALA A 356 18.32 -19.50 40.06
C ALA A 356 17.71 -20.88 40.34
N GLN A 357 17.16 -21.53 39.31
CA GLN A 357 16.93 -22.97 39.33
C GLN A 357 17.77 -23.60 38.22
N THR A 358 18.92 -24.11 38.63
CA THR A 358 19.84 -24.96 37.88
C THR A 358 19.39 -26.41 37.96
N SER A 359 19.00 -26.99 36.82
CA SER A 359 18.87 -28.44 36.56
C SER A 359 18.21 -28.58 35.19
N GLY A 360 18.69 -29.29 34.18
CA GLY A 360 19.81 -30.20 34.03
C GLY A 360 19.53 -31.02 32.77
N ARG A 361 20.47 -30.98 31.80
CA ARG A 361 20.62 -31.86 30.62
C ARG A 361 19.54 -31.85 29.52
N GLY A 362 19.94 -31.36 28.34
CA GLY A 362 19.54 -31.95 27.05
C GLY A 362 19.21 -30.98 25.93
N GLY A 363 20.14 -30.80 24.98
CA GLY A 363 19.79 -30.63 23.56
C GLY A 363 19.36 -29.23 23.08
N TRP A 364 20.35 -28.48 22.63
CA TRP A 364 20.35 -27.26 21.80
C TRP A 364 19.13 -26.89 20.91
N LYS A 365 18.80 -25.59 20.98
CA LYS A 365 18.19 -24.69 19.97
C LYS A 365 16.66 -24.61 19.86
N SER A 366 16.00 -24.19 20.95
CA SER A 366 14.80 -23.34 20.84
C SER A 366 15.18 -21.88 21.08
N VAL A 367 15.30 -21.08 20.02
CA VAL A 367 15.32 -19.62 20.13
C VAL A 367 13.91 -19.20 20.58
N ARG A 368 13.72 -19.05 21.90
CA ARG A 368 12.49 -18.51 22.47
C ARG A 368 12.32 -17.09 21.92
N ARG A 369 11.44 -16.93 20.93
CA ARG A 369 10.98 -15.60 20.55
C ARG A 369 10.20 -15.05 21.73
N ASP A 370 10.67 -13.92 22.22
CA ASP A 370 10.06 -13.17 23.30
C ASP A 370 8.56 -12.97 23.01
N PRO A 371 7.64 -13.49 23.85
CA PRO A 371 6.19 -13.45 23.58
C PRO A 371 5.67 -12.02 23.39
N ALA A 372 6.31 -11.02 23.99
CA ALA A 372 6.02 -9.61 23.76
C ALA A 372 6.25 -9.17 22.30
N ARG A 373 7.32 -9.69 21.66
CA ARG A 373 7.66 -9.39 20.26
C ARG A 373 6.71 -10.05 19.27
N VAL A 374 6.17 -11.22 19.63
CA VAL A 374 5.14 -11.93 18.85
C VAL A 374 3.79 -11.21 18.92
N LEU A 375 3.41 -10.70 20.10
CA LEU A 375 2.20 -9.89 20.26
C LEU A 375 2.29 -8.53 19.53
N ALA A 376 3.45 -7.87 19.56
CA ALA A 376 3.66 -6.62 18.82
C ALA A 376 3.61 -6.82 17.28
N GLN A 377 4.20 -7.90 16.76
CA GLN A 377 4.10 -8.24 15.33
C GLN A 377 2.69 -8.64 14.88
N ALA A 378 1.90 -9.23 15.78
CA ALA A 378 0.50 -9.56 15.50
C ALA A 378 -0.39 -8.30 15.46
N LYS A 379 -0.15 -7.32 16.34
CA LYS A 379 -0.85 -6.02 16.31
C LYS A 379 -0.48 -5.18 15.06
N ALA A 380 0.78 -5.22 14.61
CA ALA A 380 1.24 -4.46 13.45
C ALA A 380 0.67 -4.91 12.09
N LYS A 381 0.06 -6.10 11.99
CA LYS A 381 -0.55 -6.62 10.75
C LYS A 381 -2.07 -6.42 10.65
N ALA A 382 -2.72 -5.99 11.72
CA ALA A 382 -4.12 -5.59 11.67
C ALA A 382 -4.20 -4.17 11.09
N LYS A 383 -5.04 -3.96 10.07
CA LYS A 383 -5.34 -2.60 9.59
C LYS A 383 -5.91 -1.82 10.78
N PRO A 384 -5.33 -0.66 11.17
CA PRO A 384 -5.88 0.14 12.26
C PRO A 384 -7.28 0.60 11.81
N ALA A 385 -8.30 0.04 12.45
CA ALA A 385 -9.69 0.37 12.14
C ALA A 385 -10.10 1.71 12.78
N ASN A 386 -9.26 2.25 13.67
CA ASN A 386 -9.55 3.45 14.45
C ASN A 386 -8.32 4.37 14.55
N ARG A 387 -8.56 5.68 14.60
CA ARG A 387 -7.51 6.73 14.69
C ARG A 387 -6.70 6.60 15.98
N ALA A 388 -7.33 6.16 17.07
CA ALA A 388 -6.67 5.89 18.35
C ALA A 388 -5.62 4.76 18.23
N ASP A 389 -5.96 3.65 17.56
CA ASP A 389 -5.03 2.53 17.34
C ASP A 389 -3.81 2.95 16.51
N ALA A 390 -3.99 3.89 15.57
CA ALA A 390 -2.88 4.42 14.78
C ALA A 390 -1.93 5.30 15.61
N VAL A 391 -2.46 6.05 16.58
CA VAL A 391 -1.66 6.87 17.51
C VAL A 391 -0.89 5.98 18.48
N ASP A 392 -1.54 4.96 19.05
CA ASP A 392 -0.88 4.01 19.95
C ASP A 392 0.22 3.21 19.24
N LEU A 393 0.00 2.83 17.98
CA LEU A 393 0.99 2.11 17.18
C LEU A 393 2.16 3.00 16.77
N ALA A 394 1.92 4.29 16.52
CA ALA A 394 2.97 5.28 16.28
C ALA A 394 3.81 5.51 17.54
N GLN A 395 3.18 5.69 18.70
CA GLN A 395 3.88 5.85 19.98
C GLN A 395 4.69 4.60 20.36
N ALA A 396 4.13 3.40 20.15
CA ALA A 396 4.85 2.15 20.39
C ALA A 396 6.05 1.96 19.46
N ALA A 397 5.94 2.38 18.19
CA ALA A 397 7.06 2.36 17.26
C ALA A 397 8.16 3.34 17.68
N GLN A 398 7.78 4.53 18.17
CA GLN A 398 8.70 5.56 18.65
C GLN A 398 9.48 5.09 19.88
N ALA A 399 8.80 4.49 20.87
CA ALA A 399 9.42 3.90 22.04
C ALA A 399 10.36 2.72 21.69
N ALA A 400 10.02 1.92 20.67
CA ALA A 400 10.88 0.83 20.20
C ALA A 400 12.14 1.34 19.49
N ILE A 401 12.05 2.46 18.77
CA ILE A 401 13.20 3.13 18.16
C ILE A 401 14.10 3.71 19.26
N GLU A 402 13.54 4.35 20.28
CA GLU A 402 14.31 4.90 21.41
C GLU A 402 15.05 3.79 22.18
N ARG A 403 14.38 2.66 22.46
CA ARG A 403 15.01 1.48 23.06
C ARG A 403 16.09 0.88 22.18
N PHE A 404 15.88 0.83 20.87
CA PHE A 404 16.89 0.34 19.94
C PHE A 404 18.12 1.25 19.90
N ILE A 405 17.94 2.57 19.98
CA ILE A 405 19.03 3.55 20.05
C ILE A 405 19.81 3.42 21.35
N THR A 406 19.11 3.22 22.49
CA THR A 406 19.76 3.03 23.80
C THR A 406 20.49 1.68 23.90
N GLU A 407 19.89 0.58 23.45
CA GLU A 407 20.48 -0.78 23.53
C GLU A 407 21.67 -0.98 22.58
N ARG A 408 21.68 -0.33 21.41
CA ARG A 408 22.78 -0.50 20.44
C ARG A 408 24.02 0.34 20.75
N GLY A 409 23.99 1.13 21.82
CA GLY A 409 25.10 2.04 22.11
C GLY A 409 25.43 2.93 20.92
N VAL A 410 24.43 3.24 20.07
CA VAL A 410 24.52 4.39 19.18
C VAL A 410 24.42 5.57 20.12
N THR A 411 25.54 5.86 20.77
CA THR A 411 25.79 7.15 21.39
C THR A 411 25.26 8.15 20.37
N ARG A 412 24.30 8.98 20.79
CA ARG A 412 24.00 10.22 20.09
C ARG A 412 25.32 10.99 20.08
N ASN A 413 26.19 10.68 19.12
CA ASN A 413 27.45 11.36 18.90
C ASN A 413 27.05 12.80 18.67
N GLU A 414 27.27 13.68 19.65
CA GLU A 414 27.64 15.11 19.61
C GLU A 414 26.83 16.07 18.71
N THR A 415 26.22 15.60 17.62
CA THR A 415 25.17 16.23 16.80
C THR A 415 23.98 16.78 17.57
N GLY A 416 23.76 16.35 18.82
CA GLY A 416 22.74 16.91 19.70
C GLY A 416 22.96 18.41 19.98
N GLY A 417 24.21 18.86 20.16
CA GLY A 417 24.50 20.27 20.42
C GLY A 417 24.19 21.14 19.20
N ILE A 418 24.63 20.71 18.03
CA ILE A 418 24.48 21.47 16.78
C ILE A 418 23.02 21.55 16.33
N GLN A 419 22.26 20.46 16.44
CA GLN A 419 20.83 20.50 16.15
C GLN A 419 20.09 21.48 17.06
N LEU A 420 20.52 21.62 18.32
CA LEU A 420 19.95 22.59 19.26
C LEU A 420 20.24 24.03 18.83
N ILE A 421 21.46 24.31 18.37
CA ILE A 421 21.83 25.63 17.80
C ILE A 421 20.98 25.94 16.57
N VAL A 422 20.92 25.00 15.62
CA VAL A 422 20.15 25.15 14.38
C VAL A 422 18.68 25.40 14.70
N SER A 423 18.11 24.65 15.64
CA SER A 423 16.71 24.82 16.06
C SER A 423 16.46 26.19 16.71
N ARG A 424 17.39 26.69 17.54
CA ARG A 424 17.28 28.02 18.15
C ARG A 424 17.45 29.15 17.14
N LEU A 425 18.34 28.99 16.16
CA LEU A 425 18.48 29.92 15.04
C LEU A 425 17.19 29.97 14.22
N GLN A 426 16.61 28.82 13.87
CA GLN A 426 15.33 28.73 13.16
C GLN A 426 14.17 29.35 13.96
N ALA A 427 14.12 29.14 15.28
CA ALA A 427 13.13 29.77 16.15
C ALA A 427 13.25 31.31 16.20
N ARG A 428 14.44 31.86 15.92
CA ARG A 428 14.69 33.30 15.78
C ARG A 428 14.43 33.83 14.35
N GLY A 429 13.98 32.98 13.44
CA GLY A 429 13.61 33.35 12.06
C GLY A 429 14.73 33.17 11.02
N TYR A 430 15.87 32.58 11.39
CA TYR A 430 16.95 32.31 10.44
C TYR A 430 16.66 31.02 9.63
N ILE A 431 16.91 31.06 8.33
CA ILE A 431 16.86 29.89 7.46
C ILE A 431 18.25 29.26 7.43
N VAL A 432 18.41 28.13 8.12
CA VAL A 432 19.67 27.40 8.20
C VAL A 432 19.59 26.14 7.33
N VAL A 433 20.46 26.03 6.34
CA VAL A 433 20.56 24.88 5.41
C VAL A 433 21.95 24.26 5.53
N ARG A 434 22.02 22.94 5.63
CA ARG A 434 23.30 22.20 5.59
C ARG A 434 23.66 21.93 4.13
N ASP A 435 24.87 22.31 3.74
CA ASP A 435 25.47 22.07 2.43
C ASP A 435 26.61 21.04 2.56
N GLU A 436 27.15 20.55 1.43
CA GLU A 436 28.23 19.54 1.41
C GLU A 436 29.50 20.04 2.13
N ASN A 437 29.73 21.35 2.14
CA ASN A 437 30.93 21.98 2.70
C ASN A 437 30.67 22.78 4.01
N GLY A 438 29.47 22.74 4.59
CA GLY A 438 29.17 23.53 5.80
C GLY A 438 27.70 23.90 5.98
N TRP A 439 27.45 25.10 6.53
CA TRP A 439 26.13 25.64 6.83
C TRP A 439 25.92 26.97 6.10
N MET A 440 24.72 27.16 5.55
CA MET A 440 24.28 28.40 4.92
C MET A 440 23.12 29.00 5.70
N ILE A 441 23.28 30.24 6.17
CA ILE A 441 22.27 30.98 6.94
C ILE A 441 21.74 32.15 6.10
N ASP A 442 20.43 32.18 5.90
CA ASP A 442 19.68 33.20 5.14
C ASP A 442 20.22 33.47 3.72
N GLN A 443 20.88 32.46 3.12
CA GLN A 443 21.56 32.57 1.82
C GLN A 443 22.68 33.64 1.77
N ARG A 444 23.09 34.19 2.92
CA ARG A 444 24.04 35.31 3.03
C ARG A 444 25.31 34.93 3.77
N HIS A 445 25.20 34.06 4.76
CA HIS A 445 26.33 33.66 5.59
C HIS A 445 26.66 32.20 5.32
N ARG A 446 27.88 31.95 4.82
CA ARG A 446 28.44 30.62 4.68
C ARG A 446 29.38 30.36 5.84
N ILE A 447 29.22 29.21 6.48
CA ILE A 447 29.93 28.81 7.69
C ILE A 447 30.49 27.42 7.42
N ASP A 448 31.81 27.30 7.32
CA ASP A 448 32.45 26.06 6.86
C ASP A 448 32.70 25.06 8.01
N SER A 449 32.70 25.53 9.27
CA SER A 449 32.95 24.70 10.45
C SER A 449 31.84 24.79 11.50
N GLU A 450 31.74 23.77 12.35
CA GLU A 450 30.77 23.74 13.45
C GLU A 450 31.09 24.78 14.54
N ALA A 451 32.38 25.07 14.76
CA ALA A 451 32.83 26.11 15.70
C ALA A 451 32.37 27.51 15.25
N ASP A 452 32.43 27.79 13.94
CA ASP A 452 31.96 29.07 13.39
C ASP A 452 30.43 29.20 13.47
N LEU A 453 29.70 28.09 13.41
CA LEU A 453 28.25 28.08 13.62
C LEU A 453 27.88 28.43 15.06
N VAL A 454 28.65 27.90 16.02
CA VAL A 454 28.51 28.24 17.45
C VAL A 454 28.82 29.73 17.65
N ALA A 455 29.94 30.22 17.13
CA ALA A 455 30.33 31.63 17.23
C ALA A 455 29.29 32.56 16.59
N PHE A 456 28.71 32.17 15.45
CA PHE A 456 27.62 32.92 14.82
C PHE A 456 26.37 32.96 15.71
N ALA A 457 25.99 31.84 16.32
CA ALA A 457 24.85 31.78 17.23
C ALA A 457 25.07 32.62 18.49
N GLU A 458 26.28 32.58 19.08
CA GLU A 458 26.67 33.39 20.23
C GLU A 458 26.66 34.90 19.91
N ALA A 459 27.18 35.29 18.75
CA ALA A 459 27.10 36.67 18.26
C ALA A 459 25.66 37.19 18.10
N ARG A 460 24.69 36.28 17.95
CA ARG A 460 23.25 36.57 17.90
C ARG A 460 22.54 36.40 19.25
N GLY A 461 23.30 36.24 20.34
CA GLY A 461 22.78 36.10 21.70
C GLY A 461 22.16 34.74 22.00
N ILE A 462 22.45 33.72 21.19
CA ILE A 462 22.00 32.34 21.41
C ILE A 462 23.13 31.61 22.15
N VAL A 463 23.19 31.80 23.46
CA VAL A 463 24.16 31.09 24.30
C VAL A 463 23.64 29.68 24.58
N LEU A 464 24.42 28.67 24.18
CA LEU A 464 24.24 27.31 24.65
C LEU A 464 24.79 27.23 26.09
N SER A 465 23.98 27.65 27.05
CA SER A 465 24.25 27.34 28.46
C SER A 465 24.41 25.82 28.59
N ALA A 466 25.61 25.36 28.94
CA ALA A 466 25.90 23.96 29.25
C ALA A 466 25.28 23.49 30.59
N ALA A 467 24.30 24.22 31.12
CA ALA A 467 23.69 23.94 32.42
C ALA A 467 22.19 23.64 32.28
N ALA A 468 21.82 22.36 32.43
CA ALA A 468 20.86 21.80 33.40
C ALA A 468 20.39 20.42 32.94
#